data_AF-A0A3M2FAK9-F1
#
_entry.id   AF-A0A3M2FAK9-F1
#
_cell.length_a   1.000
_cell.length_b   1.000
_cell.length_c   1.000
_cell.angle_alpha   90.00
_cell.angle_beta   90.00
_cell.angle_gamma   90.00
#
_symmetry.space_group_name_H-M   'P 1'
#
loop_
_entity.id
_entity.type
_entity.pdbx_description
1 polymer ?
#
loop_
_entity_poly.entity_id
_entity_poly.type
_entity_poly.pdbx_seq_one_letter_code
_entity_poly.pdbx_strand_id
1 'polypeptide(L)'
;MSKVSTLPGAFPLGEDREFLSESEWVILKLLCRPVATLAEADASELSAATGGQITPERCDELIRIVRIQRLAGLGSWAARLLAEAGFDDEQLLSCEMGEVVARVNASLGYPVFNAATERALVDLQRQWRMAKGMEQP
;
A
#
# COMPACT_ATOMS: atom_id res chain seq x y z
N MET A 1 0.32 -18.18 -7.21
CA MET A 1 -0.79 -17.67 -6.40
C MET A 1 -0.36 -17.72 -4.94
N SER A 2 0.06 -16.59 -4.36
CA SER A 2 0.36 -16.53 -2.94
C SER A 2 -0.95 -16.75 -2.19
N LYS A 3 -1.07 -17.90 -1.50
CA LYS A 3 -2.20 -18.14 -0.62
C LYS A 3 -2.02 -17.21 0.57
N VAL A 4 -2.75 -16.09 0.58
CA VAL A 4 -2.89 -15.26 1.78
C VAL A 4 -3.52 -16.15 2.83
N SER A 5 -2.71 -16.63 3.78
CA SER A 5 -3.20 -17.37 4.93
C SER A 5 -3.95 -16.38 5.81
N THR A 6 -5.28 -16.34 5.67
CA THR A 6 -6.13 -15.57 6.57
C THR A 6 -6.12 -16.26 7.93
N LEU A 7 -5.15 -15.89 8.76
CA LEU A 7 -5.11 -16.33 10.16
C LEU A 7 -6.38 -15.83 10.85
N PRO A 8 -7.09 -16.68 11.62
CA PRO A 8 -8.29 -16.26 12.34
C PRO A 8 -8.02 -15.01 13.20
N GLY A 9 -8.82 -13.97 12.99
CA GLY A 9 -8.69 -12.69 13.72
C GLY A 9 -7.60 -11.75 13.20
N ALA A 10 -6.84 -12.11 12.16
CA ALA A 10 -5.95 -11.16 11.48
C ALA A 10 -6.75 -10.15 10.65
N PHE A 11 -6.16 -8.97 10.47
CA PHE A 11 -6.66 -7.99 9.51
C PHE A 11 -6.69 -8.62 8.09
N PRO A 12 -7.72 -8.34 7.27
CA PRO A 12 -7.87 -8.95 5.95
C PRO A 12 -6.91 -8.31 4.94
N LEU A 13 -5.64 -8.71 4.98
CA LEU A 13 -4.56 -8.12 4.20
C LEU A 13 -4.80 -8.14 2.68
N GLY A 14 -5.52 -9.14 2.17
CA GLY A 14 -5.84 -9.31 0.75
C GLY A 14 -7.14 -8.64 0.29
N GLU A 15 -7.84 -7.90 1.14
CA GLU A 15 -9.12 -7.27 0.79
C GLU A 15 -8.90 -5.98 -0.02
N ASP A 16 -9.59 -5.88 -1.16
CA ASP A 16 -9.65 -4.65 -1.95
C ASP A 16 -10.83 -3.78 -1.50
N ARG A 17 -10.55 -2.49 -1.33
CA ARG A 17 -11.52 -1.41 -1.10
C ARG A 17 -11.21 -0.20 -1.96
N GLU A 18 -12.24 0.60 -2.24
CA GLU A 18 -12.05 1.89 -2.91
C GLU A 18 -11.21 2.83 -2.02
N PHE A 19 -10.18 3.41 -2.62
CA PHE A 19 -9.28 4.37 -1.97
C PHE A 19 -9.24 5.72 -2.67
N LEU A 20 -9.88 5.83 -3.84
CA LEU A 20 -10.13 7.08 -4.53
C LEU A 20 -11.46 7.63 -4.07
N SER A 21 -11.53 8.94 -3.88
CA SER A 21 -12.79 9.66 -3.89
C SER A 21 -13.39 9.70 -5.30
N GLU A 22 -14.70 9.93 -5.38
CA GLU A 22 -15.42 10.09 -6.64
C GLU A 22 -14.78 11.16 -7.55
N SER A 23 -14.39 12.31 -7.00
CA SER A 23 -13.75 13.38 -7.75
C SER A 23 -12.39 12.95 -8.32
N GLU A 24 -11.53 12.33 -7.49
CA GLU A 24 -10.22 11.82 -7.94
C GLU A 24 -10.37 10.79 -9.07
N TRP A 25 -11.34 9.88 -8.93
CA TRP A 25 -11.63 8.88 -9.94
C TRP A 25 -12.10 9.50 -11.26
N VAL A 26 -13.00 10.49 -11.21
CA VAL A 26 -13.45 11.21 -12.42
C VAL A 26 -12.27 11.92 -13.09
N ILE A 27 -11.44 12.64 -12.33
CA ILE A 27 -10.27 13.36 -12.85
C ILE A 27 -9.32 12.41 -13.55
N LEU A 28 -8.93 11.30 -12.91
CA LEU A 28 -8.03 10.31 -13.49
C LEU A 28 -8.59 9.67 -14.75
N LYS A 29 -9.91 9.43 -14.80
CA LYS A 29 -10.60 8.96 -16.00
C LYS A 29 -10.55 9.97 -17.16
N LEU A 30 -10.78 11.25 -16.88
CA LEU A 30 -10.72 12.31 -17.90
C LEU A 30 -9.31 12.48 -18.47
N LEU A 31 -8.29 12.21 -17.66
CA LEU A 31 -6.88 12.17 -18.09
C LEU A 31 -6.50 10.87 -18.81
N CYS A 32 -7.44 9.94 -19.00
CA CYS A 32 -7.19 8.61 -19.55
C CYS A 32 -6.04 7.89 -18.82
N ARG A 33 -5.92 8.08 -17.50
CA ARG A 33 -4.89 7.45 -16.67
C ARG A 33 -5.50 6.35 -15.80
N PRO A 34 -5.34 5.06 -16.18
CA PRO A 34 -5.76 3.96 -15.32
C PRO A 34 -5.00 3.98 -14.00
N VAL A 35 -5.68 3.64 -12.90
CA VAL A 35 -5.10 3.65 -11.54
C VAL A 35 -3.83 2.80 -11.45
N ALA A 36 -3.78 1.66 -12.13
CA ALA A 36 -2.60 0.79 -12.13
C ALA A 36 -1.33 1.44 -12.71
N THR A 37 -1.48 2.44 -13.59
CA THR A 37 -0.36 3.16 -14.20
C THR A 37 0.27 4.20 -13.27
N LEU A 38 -0.40 4.54 -12.17
CA LEU A 38 0.10 5.55 -11.23
C LEU A 38 1.42 5.12 -10.58
N ALA A 39 1.70 3.82 -10.42
CA ALA A 39 2.94 3.37 -9.80
C ALA A 39 4.22 3.83 -10.52
N GLU A 40 4.14 4.23 -11.78
CA GLU A 40 5.28 4.75 -12.57
C GLU A 40 5.24 6.27 -12.74
N ALA A 41 4.26 6.95 -12.14
CA ALA A 41 4.11 8.39 -12.24
C ALA A 41 5.05 9.13 -11.28
N ASP A 42 5.35 10.38 -11.62
CA ASP A 42 5.84 11.39 -10.70
C ASP A 42 4.67 12.16 -10.08
N ALA A 43 4.74 12.44 -8.78
CA ALA A 43 3.65 13.08 -8.04
C ALA A 43 3.41 14.54 -8.49
N SER A 44 4.48 15.29 -8.77
CA SER A 44 4.38 16.69 -9.19
C SER A 44 3.83 16.78 -10.62
N GLU A 45 4.31 15.92 -11.52
CA GLU A 45 3.79 15.83 -12.88
C GLU A 45 2.33 15.40 -12.91
N LEU A 46 1.95 14.43 -12.09
CA LEU A 46 0.56 13.96 -12.00
C LEU A 46 -0.36 15.07 -11.48
N SER A 47 0.05 15.78 -10.43
CA SER A 47 -0.70 16.92 -9.90
C SER A 47 -0.87 18.01 -10.97
N ALA A 48 0.21 18.36 -11.69
CA ALA A 48 0.14 19.31 -12.79
C ALA A 48 -0.81 18.86 -13.92
N ALA A 49 -0.79 17.57 -14.28
CA ALA A 49 -1.71 17.00 -15.26
C ALA A 49 -3.18 17.08 -14.83
N THR A 50 -3.45 17.05 -13.53
CA THR A 50 -4.81 17.27 -12.98
C THR A 50 -5.23 18.74 -12.95
N GLY A 51 -4.36 19.67 -13.38
CA GLY A 51 -4.57 21.10 -13.22
C GLY A 51 -4.53 21.53 -11.74
N GLY A 52 -3.81 20.78 -10.89
CA GLY A 52 -3.73 21.02 -9.45
C GLY A 52 -4.99 20.62 -8.66
N GLN A 53 -5.92 19.88 -9.26
CA GLN A 53 -7.13 19.41 -8.57
C GLN A 53 -6.83 18.28 -7.57
N ILE A 54 -5.78 17.48 -7.83
CA ILE A 54 -5.21 16.55 -6.86
C ILE A 54 -3.86 17.14 -6.45
N THR A 55 -3.63 17.30 -5.14
CA THR A 55 -2.37 17.89 -4.65
C THR A 55 -1.20 16.94 -4.85
N PRO A 56 0.05 17.44 -4.94
CA PRO A 56 1.23 16.58 -5.07
C PRO A 56 1.33 15.54 -3.94
N GLU A 57 0.98 15.91 -2.71
CA GLU A 57 1.04 15.01 -1.55
C GLU A 57 0.05 13.85 -1.69
N ARG A 58 -1.17 14.14 -2.18
CA ARG A 58 -2.17 13.10 -2.42
C ARG A 58 -1.79 12.26 -3.64
N CYS A 59 -1.22 12.85 -4.69
CA CYS A 59 -0.66 12.10 -5.81
C CYS A 59 0.42 11.12 -5.35
N ASP A 60 1.36 11.58 -4.51
CA ASP A 60 2.40 10.74 -3.89
C ASP A 60 1.80 9.58 -3.08
N GLU A 61 0.79 9.87 -2.26
CA GLU A 61 0.07 8.83 -1.52
C GLU A 61 -0.59 7.80 -2.46
N LEU A 62 -1.32 8.24 -3.50
CA LEU A 62 -1.94 7.34 -4.47
C LEU A 62 -0.91 6.47 -5.19
N ILE A 63 0.25 7.02 -5.54
CA ILE A 63 1.37 6.29 -6.15
C ILE A 63 1.88 5.23 -5.18
N ARG A 64 2.10 5.58 -3.90
CA ARG A 64 2.51 4.61 -2.86
C ARG A 64 1.49 3.49 -2.69
N ILE A 65 0.20 3.80 -2.62
CA ILE A 65 -0.88 2.79 -2.50
C ILE A 65 -0.78 1.79 -3.65
N VAL A 66 -0.68 2.27 -4.89
CA VAL A 66 -0.62 1.40 -6.07
C VAL A 66 0.67 0.58 -6.10
N ARG A 67 1.82 1.14 -5.69
CA ARG A 67 3.07 0.39 -5.58
C ARG A 67 2.99 -0.70 -4.52
N ILE A 68 2.49 -0.39 -3.33
CA ILE A 68 2.32 -1.36 -2.25
C ILE A 68 1.32 -2.46 -2.64
N GLN A 69 0.23 -2.13 -3.32
CA GLN A 69 -0.74 -3.12 -3.81
C GLN A 69 -0.12 -4.09 -4.84
N ARG A 70 0.97 -3.73 -5.53
CA ARG A 70 1.70 -4.66 -6.41
C ARG A 70 2.44 -5.76 -5.61
N LEU A 71 2.61 -5.62 -4.31
CA LEU A 71 3.16 -6.67 -3.45
C LEU A 71 2.15 -7.81 -3.31
N ALA A 72 2.56 -9.01 -3.71
CA ALA A 72 1.68 -10.18 -3.76
C ALA A 72 1.07 -10.48 -2.38
N GLY A 73 -0.26 -10.54 -2.30
CA GLY A 73 -0.98 -10.85 -1.08
C GLY A 73 -1.51 -9.63 -0.30
N LEU A 74 -1.23 -8.41 -0.78
CA LEU A 74 -1.88 -7.20 -0.29
C LEU A 74 -2.99 -6.75 -1.24
N GLY A 75 -4.16 -6.47 -0.67
CA GLY A 75 -5.24 -5.73 -1.33
C GLY A 75 -5.11 -4.23 -1.09
N SER A 76 -5.91 -3.44 -1.80
CA SER A 76 -5.85 -1.98 -1.72
C SER A 76 -6.15 -1.42 -0.33
N TRP A 77 -6.91 -2.14 0.51
CA TRP A 77 -7.20 -1.65 1.86
C TRP A 77 -5.95 -1.64 2.74
N ALA A 78 -5.21 -2.74 2.79
CA ALA A 78 -3.95 -2.80 3.53
C ALA A 78 -2.91 -1.84 2.95
N ALA A 79 -2.82 -1.79 1.61
CA ALA A 79 -1.90 -0.89 0.92
C ALA A 79 -2.15 0.59 1.28
N ARG A 80 -3.42 0.98 1.37
CA ARG A 80 -3.84 2.31 1.82
C ARG A 80 -3.36 2.62 3.23
N LEU A 81 -3.62 1.75 4.20
CA LEU A 81 -3.23 1.99 5.59
C LEU A 81 -1.69 2.10 5.75
N LEU A 82 -0.94 1.30 5.00
CA LEU A 82 0.52 1.35 4.98
C LEU A 82 1.04 2.67 4.38
N ALA A 83 0.45 3.11 3.25
CA ALA A 83 0.82 4.36 2.60
C ALA A 83 0.46 5.59 3.46
N GLU A 84 -0.71 5.61 4.10
CA GLU A 84 -1.14 6.67 5.03
C GLU A 84 -0.22 6.72 6.28
N ALA A 85 0.33 5.58 6.70
CA ALA A 85 1.35 5.53 7.75
C ALA A 85 2.75 6.00 7.29
N GLY A 86 2.90 6.34 6.00
CA GLY A 86 4.11 6.88 5.40
C GLY A 86 5.10 5.82 4.93
N PHE A 87 4.66 4.58 4.69
CA PHE A 87 5.49 3.54 4.11
C PHE A 87 5.42 3.52 2.58
N ASP A 88 6.53 3.17 1.94
CA ASP A 88 6.61 2.76 0.53
C ASP A 88 6.90 1.25 0.40
N ASP A 89 6.84 0.71 -0.82
CA ASP A 89 7.03 -0.72 -1.08
C ASP A 89 8.45 -1.22 -0.81
N GLU A 90 9.46 -0.36 -0.89
CA GLU A 90 10.85 -0.71 -0.58
C GLU A 90 11.09 -0.80 0.93
N GLN A 91 10.55 0.15 1.69
CA GLN A 91 10.59 0.15 3.15
C GLN A 91 9.91 -1.10 3.73
N LEU A 92 8.80 -1.54 3.14
CA LEU A 92 8.15 -2.80 3.55
C LEU A 92 9.04 -4.03 3.34
N LEU A 93 10.06 -3.96 2.48
CA LEU A 93 11.03 -5.03 2.32
C LEU A 93 12.18 -4.96 3.32
N SER A 94 12.48 -3.81 3.90
CA SER A 94 13.64 -3.66 4.79
C SER A 94 13.27 -3.53 6.27
N CYS A 95 12.14 -2.91 6.59
CA CYS A 95 11.73 -2.64 7.97
C CYS A 95 11.37 -3.92 8.72
N GLU A 96 11.50 -3.85 10.04
CA GLU A 96 10.96 -4.84 10.96
C GLU A 96 9.42 -4.71 10.98
N MET A 97 8.69 -5.83 10.93
CA MET A 97 7.23 -5.80 10.75
C MET A 97 6.48 -5.34 12.01
N GLY A 98 7.03 -5.59 13.20
CA GLY A 98 6.55 -5.00 14.44
C GLY A 98 6.59 -3.46 14.42
N GLU A 99 7.67 -2.85 13.91
CA GLU A 99 7.76 -1.40 13.71
C GLU A 99 6.71 -0.88 12.71
N VAL A 100 6.50 -1.60 11.61
CA VAL A 100 5.46 -1.27 10.61
C VAL A 100 4.08 -1.29 11.26
N VAL A 101 3.76 -2.36 11.99
CA VAL A 101 2.49 -2.54 12.70
C VAL A 101 2.29 -1.44 13.74
N ALA A 102 3.32 -1.13 14.53
CA ALA A 102 3.27 -0.09 15.55
C ALA A 102 2.97 1.29 14.93
N ARG A 103 3.62 1.63 13.82
CA ARG A 103 3.43 2.92 13.14
C ARG A 103 2.06 3.06 12.49
N VAL A 104 1.54 1.99 11.88
CA VAL A 104 0.16 1.97 11.34
C VAL A 104 -0.87 2.15 12.44
N ASN A 105 -0.72 1.42 13.55
CA ASN A 105 -1.64 1.56 14.69
C ASN A 105 -1.56 2.96 15.31
N ALA A 106 -0.37 3.55 15.37
CA ALA A 106 -0.17 4.91 15.86
C ALA A 106 -0.81 5.97 14.94
N SER A 107 -0.72 5.83 13.62
CA SER A 107 -1.33 6.78 12.68
C SER A 107 -2.86 6.78 12.75
N LEU A 108 -3.47 5.63 13.06
CA LEU A 108 -4.92 5.48 13.20
C LEU A 108 -5.44 5.77 14.61
N GLY A 109 -4.57 5.73 15.62
CA GLY A 109 -4.93 5.91 17.03
C GLY A 109 -5.58 4.68 17.69
N TYR A 110 -5.57 3.51 17.05
CA TYR A 110 -6.09 2.25 17.60
C TYR A 110 -5.41 1.02 16.96
N PRO A 111 -5.39 -0.16 17.63
CA PRO A 111 -4.67 -1.33 17.16
C PRO A 111 -5.43 -2.11 16.06
N VAL A 112 -5.39 -1.61 14.83
CA VAL A 112 -5.99 -2.29 13.66
C VAL A 112 -5.20 -3.53 13.24
N PHE A 113 -3.87 -3.46 13.30
CA PHE A 113 -2.98 -4.57 13.03
C PHE A 113 -2.59 -5.19 14.37
N ASN A 114 -2.92 -6.47 14.53
CA ASN A 114 -2.63 -7.23 15.74
C ASN A 114 -1.49 -8.24 15.50
N ALA A 115 -1.14 -9.01 16.51
CA ALA A 115 -0.09 -10.02 16.43
C ALA A 115 -0.36 -11.13 15.38
N ALA A 116 -1.62 -11.36 14.98
CA ALA A 116 -1.93 -12.26 13.88
C ALA A 116 -1.64 -11.60 12.53
N THR A 117 -1.98 -10.32 12.36
CA THR A 117 -1.61 -9.52 11.19
C THR A 117 -0.10 -9.40 11.03
N GLU A 118 0.62 -9.13 12.12
CA GLU A 118 2.09 -9.02 12.11
C GLU A 118 2.74 -10.31 11.60
N ARG A 119 2.35 -11.47 12.12
CA ARG A 119 2.84 -12.77 11.65
C ARG A 119 2.57 -12.99 10.16
N ALA A 120 1.36 -12.66 9.70
CA ALA A 120 1.01 -12.76 8.29
C ALA A 120 1.86 -11.81 7.41
N LEU A 121 2.14 -10.59 7.89
CA LEU A 121 3.02 -9.64 7.21
C LEU A 121 4.48 -10.11 7.17
N VAL A 122 4.99 -10.74 8.23
CA VAL A 122 6.33 -11.35 8.24
C VAL A 122 6.44 -12.44 7.19
N ASP A 123 5.43 -13.31 7.08
CA ASP A 123 5.41 -14.37 6.07
C ASP A 123 5.35 -13.81 4.64
N LEU A 124 4.56 -12.76 4.43
CA LEU A 124 4.50 -12.06 3.14
C LEU A 124 5.81 -11.35 2.81
N GLN A 125 6.42 -10.64 3.76
CA GLN A 125 7.72 -9.98 3.57
C GLN A 125 8.80 -10.96 3.13
N ARG A 126 8.84 -12.15 3.75
CA ARG A 126 9.76 -13.22 3.33
C ARG A 126 9.54 -13.61 1.87
N GLN A 127 8.28 -13.79 1.46
CA GLN A 127 7.94 -14.12 0.07
C GLN A 127 8.35 -13.00 -0.90
N TRP A 128 8.15 -11.74 -0.55
CA TRP A 128 8.54 -10.61 -1.40
C TRP A 128 10.06 -10.50 -1.56
N ARG A 129 10.81 -10.66 -0.47
CA ARG A 129 12.29 -10.68 -0.49
C ARG A 129 12.81 -11.80 -1.39
N MET A 130 12.27 -13.01 -1.24
CA MET A 130 12.60 -14.16 -2.11
C MET A 130 12.30 -13.86 -3.58
N ALA A 131 11.13 -13.28 -3.88
CA ALA A 131 10.74 -12.93 -5.24
C ALA A 131 11.65 -11.86 -5.87
N LYS A 132 12.23 -10.96 -5.07
CA LYS A 132 13.22 -9.96 -5.51
C LYS A 132 14.67 -10.46 -5.50
N GLY A 133 14.92 -11.74 -5.19
CA GLY A 133 16.28 -12.29 -5.11
C GLY A 133 17.10 -11.74 -3.93
N MET A 134 16.42 -11.19 -2.92
CA MET A 134 17.02 -10.75 -1.67
C MET A 134 17.08 -11.99 -0.76
N GLU A 135 18.09 -12.84 -0.94
CA GLU A 135 18.36 -13.96 -0.04
C GLU A 135 18.62 -13.45 1.39
N GLN A 136 18.08 -14.14 2.39
CA GLN A 136 18.51 -13.96 3.79
C GLN A 136 19.83 -14.73 4.01
N PRO A 137 20.73 -14.22 4.86
CA PRO A 137 21.83 -15.03 5.40
C PRO A 137 21.31 -16.21 6.24
#